data_AF-A0A642UR18-F1
#
_entry.id   AF-A0A642UR18-F1
#
_cell.length_a   1.000
_cell.length_b   1.000
_cell.length_c   1.000
_cell.angle_alpha   90.00
_cell.angle_beta   90.00
_cell.angle_gamma   90.00
#
_symmetry.space_group_name_H-M   'P 1'
#
loop_
_entity.id
_entity.type
_entity.pdbx_description
1 polymer ?
#
loop_
_entity_poly.entity_id
_entity_poly.type
_entity_poly.pdbx_seq_one_letter_code
_entity_poly.pdbx_strand_id
1 'polypeptide(L)'
;MSEYISLVASNGNKYVVLKEVAQISPVIRSAQGFEEGHTGRVELDMEWDVLECIVNYMYYHYKYKDVDAGDVPEFHIPTHLTLDLLVEADYLEL
;
A
#
# COMPACT_ATOMS: atom_id res chain seq x y z
N MET A 1 1.86 19.23 8.14
CA MET A 1 2.50 18.08 7.46
C MET A 1 1.38 17.32 6.78
N SER A 2 1.55 16.92 5.52
CA SER A 2 0.49 16.24 4.77
C SER A 2 0.17 14.88 5.41
N GLU A 3 -1.07 14.71 5.85
CA GLU A 3 -1.55 13.46 6.49
C GLU A 3 -1.76 12.33 5.47
N TYR A 4 -1.77 12.68 4.19
CA TYR A 4 -2.01 11.77 3.08
C TYR A 4 -0.85 11.80 2.09
N ILE A 5 -0.61 10.66 1.45
CA ILE A 5 0.31 10.51 0.32
C ILE A 5 -0.43 9.95 -0.89
N SER A 6 0.07 10.21 -2.09
CA SER A 6 -0.43 9.69 -3.36
C SER A 6 0.50 8.61 -3.88
N LEU A 7 0.03 7.38 -3.94
CA LEU A 7 0.68 6.27 -4.63
C LEU A 7 0.27 6.31 -6.10
N VAL A 8 1.22 6.22 -7.03
CA VAL A 8 0.96 6.32 -8.46
C VAL A 8 1.33 5.02 -9.12
N ALA A 9 0.35 4.38 -9.77
CA ALA A 9 0.54 3.14 -10.52
C ALA A 9 1.26 3.39 -11.86
N SER A 10 1.68 2.31 -12.53
CA SER A 10 2.41 2.35 -13.81
C SER A 10 1.63 3.05 -14.93
N ASN A 11 0.29 3.01 -14.90
CA ASN A 11 -0.59 3.69 -15.84
C ASN A 11 -0.81 5.19 -15.55
N GLY A 12 -0.19 5.72 -14.49
CA GLY A 12 -0.31 7.12 -14.06
C GLY A 12 -1.54 7.41 -13.19
N ASN A 13 -2.37 6.40 -12.87
CA ASN A 13 -3.47 6.54 -11.92
C ASN A 13 -2.91 6.74 -10.51
N LYS A 14 -3.60 7.56 -9.72
CA LYS A 14 -3.16 7.96 -8.38
C LYS A 14 -4.15 7.48 -7.33
N TYR A 15 -3.64 6.83 -6.30
CA TYR A 15 -4.39 6.39 -5.13
C TYR A 15 -3.93 7.19 -3.91
N VAL A 16 -4.86 7.87 -3.23
CA VAL A 16 -4.54 8.67 -2.03
C VAL A 16 -4.73 7.81 -0.77
N VAL A 17 -3.68 7.69 0.04
CA VAL A 17 -3.68 6.89 1.26
C VAL A 17 -3.16 7.68 2.46
N LEU A 18 -3.56 7.29 3.67
CA LEU A 18 -3.01 7.86 4.89
C LEU A 18 -1.51 7.57 4.97
N LYS A 19 -0.73 8.60 5.32
CA LYS A 19 0.72 8.47 5.53
C LYS A 19 1.02 7.37 6.57
N GLU A 20 0.17 7.25 7.58
CA GLU A 20 0.32 6.26 8.64
C GLU A 20 0.09 4.81 8.22
N VAL A 21 -0.69 4.62 7.15
CA VAL A 21 -0.96 3.30 6.56
C VAL A 21 0.15 2.96 5.57
N ALA A 22 0.57 3.94 4.78
CA ALA A 22 1.67 3.77 3.82
C ALA A 22 3.02 3.45 4.48
N GLN A 23 3.29 3.96 5.69
CA GLN A 23 4.54 3.67 6.42
C GLN A 23 4.68 2.22 6.90
N ILE A 24 3.64 1.39 6.74
CA ILE A 24 3.72 -0.06 6.99
C ILE A 24 4.78 -0.67 6.07
N SER A 25 4.84 -0.22 4.81
CA SER A 25 5.90 -0.60 3.88
C SER A 25 7.17 0.25 4.12
N PRO A 26 8.31 -0.38 4.47
CA PRO A 26 9.61 0.30 4.55
C PRO A 26 10.03 0.91 3.21
N VAL A 27 9.67 0.29 2.10
CA VAL A 27 9.99 0.77 0.74
C VAL A 27 9.22 2.06 0.45
N ILE A 28 7.92 2.11 0.71
CA ILE A 28 7.14 3.35 0.55
C ILE A 28 7.64 4.43 1.53
N ARG A 29 8.00 4.04 2.76
CA ARG A 29 8.53 4.95 3.77
C ARG A 29 9.87 5.58 3.38
N SER A 30 10.72 4.85 2.66
CA SER A 30 12.04 5.31 2.19
C SER A 30 12.01 5.91 0.77
N ALA A 31 10.85 5.96 0.13
CA ALA A 31 10.71 6.59 -1.17
C ALA A 31 10.99 8.10 -1.08
N GLN A 32 11.69 8.65 -2.07
CA GLN A 32 12.11 10.05 -2.11
C GLN A 32 10.96 11.05 -1.86
N GLY A 33 9.74 10.74 -2.33
CA GLY A 33 8.56 11.58 -2.12
C GLY A 33 7.91 11.50 -0.74
N PHE A 34 8.31 10.54 0.10
CA PHE A 34 7.84 10.37 1.48
C PHE A 34 8.67 11.20 2.49
N GLU A 35 10.00 11.23 2.29
CA GLU A 35 10.96 11.91 3.16
C GLU A 35 11.01 13.42 2.92
N GLU A 36 10.90 13.86 1.66
CA GLU A 36 11.01 15.28 1.34
C GLU A 36 9.79 16.10 1.80
N GLY A 37 8.64 15.49 2.10
CA GLY A 37 7.47 16.20 2.66
C GLY A 37 6.84 17.28 1.77
N HIS A 38 7.37 17.53 0.57
CA HIS A 38 6.94 18.60 -0.32
C HIS A 38 5.84 18.15 -1.29
N THR A 39 5.89 16.91 -1.80
CA THR A 39 4.93 16.39 -2.80
C THR A 39 4.08 15.24 -2.29
N GLY A 40 4.60 14.41 -1.37
CA GLY A 40 3.87 13.26 -0.83
C GLY A 40 3.44 12.28 -1.92
N ARG A 41 4.22 12.14 -2.99
CA ARG A 41 3.91 11.30 -4.15
C ARG A 41 4.95 10.20 -4.28
N VAL A 42 4.51 8.95 -4.36
CA VAL A 42 5.35 7.77 -4.56
C VAL A 42 4.93 7.09 -5.85
N GLU A 43 5.87 6.86 -6.75
CA GLU A 43 5.61 6.19 -8.04
C GLU A 43 6.00 4.72 -7.91
N LEU A 44 5.10 3.84 -8.31
CA LEU A 44 5.20 2.39 -8.18
C LEU A 44 4.99 1.75 -9.56
N ASP A 45 5.89 0.85 -9.95
CA ASP A 45 5.86 0.19 -11.25
C ASP A 45 4.94 -1.05 -11.23
N MET A 46 3.70 -0.87 -10.80
CA MET A 46 2.70 -1.94 -10.69
C MET A 46 1.38 -1.55 -11.32
N GLU A 47 0.59 -2.54 -11.74
CA GLU A 47 -0.74 -2.31 -12.30
C GLU A 47 -1.70 -1.74 -11.25
N TRP A 48 -2.71 -1.00 -11.72
CA TRP A 48 -3.69 -0.35 -10.85
C TRP A 48 -4.44 -1.33 -9.94
N ASP A 49 -4.85 -2.48 -10.48
CA ASP A 49 -5.62 -3.47 -9.74
C ASP A 49 -4.78 -4.12 -8.62
N VAL A 50 -3.47 -4.28 -8.86
CA VAL A 50 -2.50 -4.76 -7.87
C VAL A 50 -2.30 -3.71 -6.78
N LEU A 51 -2.07 -2.44 -7.16
CA LEU A 51 -1.93 -1.34 -6.21
C LEU A 51 -3.18 -1.18 -5.32
N GLU A 52 -4.37 -1.27 -5.89
CA GLU A 52 -5.63 -1.17 -5.15
C GLU A 52 -5.74 -2.28 -4.10
N CYS A 53 -5.40 -3.52 -4.46
CA CYS A 53 -5.42 -4.64 -3.53
C CYS A 53 -4.36 -4.51 -2.43
N ILE A 54 -3.15 -4.03 -2.74
CA ILE A 54 -2.10 -3.74 -1.75
C ILE A 54 -2.54 -2.68 -0.77
N VAL A 55 -3.12 -1.58 -1.26
CA VAL A 55 -3.63 -0.50 -0.41
C VAL A 55 -4.73 -1.02 0.51
N ASN A 56 -5.67 -1.82 -0.01
CA ASN A 56 -6.70 -2.47 0.79
C ASN A 56 -6.09 -3.36 1.88
N TYR A 57 -5.04 -4.12 1.57
CA TYR A 57 -4.30 -4.91 2.55
C TYR A 57 -3.62 -4.03 3.61
N MET A 58 -2.98 -2.92 3.23
CA MET A 58 -2.35 -2.00 4.20
C MET A 58 -3.37 -1.44 5.19
N TYR A 59 -4.55 -1.02 4.72
CA TYR A 59 -5.62 -0.54 5.60
C TYR A 59 -6.18 -1.65 6.48
N TYR A 60 -6.34 -2.85 5.93
CA TYR A 60 -6.76 -4.02 6.67
C TYR A 60 -5.75 -4.33 7.79
N HIS A 61 -4.46 -4.40 7.47
CA HIS A 61 -3.38 -4.60 8.44
C HIS A 61 -3.39 -3.50 9.50
N TYR A 62 -3.46 -2.23 9.10
CA TYR A 62 -3.50 -1.10 10.04
C TYR A 62 -4.71 -1.16 10.99
N LYS A 63 -5.88 -1.59 10.49
CA LYS A 63 -7.12 -1.66 11.26
C LYS A 63 -7.12 -2.83 12.25
N TYR A 64 -6.55 -3.97 11.87
CA TYR A 64 -6.59 -5.19 12.66
C TYR A 64 -5.29 -5.51 13.42
N LYS A 65 -4.23 -4.70 13.28
CA LYS A 65 -2.94 -4.91 13.99
C LYS A 65 -3.05 -5.00 15.52
N ASP A 66 -4.04 -4.32 16.12
CA ASP A 66 -4.27 -4.27 17.57
C ASP A 66 -5.48 -5.13 18.01
N VAL A 67 -6.07 -5.90 17.09
CA VAL A 67 -7.25 -6.73 17.34
C VAL A 67 -6.81 -8.17 17.60
N ASP A 68 -7.44 -8.84 18.57
CA ASP A 68 -7.21 -10.26 18.82
C ASP A 68 -7.50 -11.10 17.57
N ALA A 69 -6.65 -12.08 17.29
CA ALA A 69 -6.69 -12.89 16.07
C ALA A 69 -8.02 -13.60 15.78
N GLY A 70 -8.91 -13.72 16.78
CA GLY A 70 -10.25 -14.30 16.63
C GLY A 70 -11.27 -13.39 15.94
N ASP A 71 -11.05 -12.08 15.91
CA ASP A 71 -11.98 -11.08 15.34
C ASP A 71 -11.51 -10.50 14.00
N VAL A 72 -10.43 -11.06 13.44
CA VAL A 72 -9.82 -10.62 12.18
C VAL A 72 -10.52 -11.29 11.00
N PRO A 73 -11.23 -10.55 10.12
CA PRO A 73 -12.00 -11.13 9.03
C PRO A 73 -11.10 -11.65 7.91
N GLU A 74 -11.53 -12.62 7.12
CA GLU A 74 -10.71 -13.13 6.00
C GLU A 74 -10.48 -12.06 4.92
N PHE A 75 -9.23 -11.88 4.49
CA PHE A 75 -8.87 -10.98 3.38
C PHE A 75 -8.89 -11.76 2.07
N HIS A 76 -9.86 -11.48 1.22
CA HIS A 76 -10.01 -12.16 -0.06
C HIS A 76 -9.15 -11.53 -1.14
N ILE A 77 -8.22 -12.32 -1.70
CA ILE A 77 -7.37 -11.93 -2.81
C ILE A 77 -7.93 -12.53 -4.12
N PRO A 78 -8.13 -11.73 -5.18
CA PRO A 78 -8.55 -12.26 -6.48
C PRO A 78 -7.48 -13.19 -7.08
N THR A 79 -7.89 -14.38 -7.53
CA THR A 79 -6.95 -15.41 -8.04
C THR A 79 -6.14 -14.93 -9.25
N HIS A 80 -6.72 -14.06 -10.08
CA HIS A 80 -6.04 -13.52 -11.26
C HIS A 80 -4.93 -12.51 -10.93
N LEU A 81 -4.91 -11.96 -9.71
CA LEU A 81 -3.89 -11.01 -9.24
C LEU A 81 -2.84 -11.67 -8.35
N THR A 82 -2.99 -12.95 -8.01
CA THR A 82 -2.19 -13.59 -6.94
C THR A 82 -0.69 -13.60 -7.22
N LEU A 83 -0.27 -13.82 -8.46
CA LEU A 83 1.15 -13.86 -8.81
C LEU A 83 1.77 -12.46 -8.76
N ASP A 84 1.12 -11.47 -9.37
CA ASP A 84 1.61 -10.09 -9.39
C ASP A 84 1.61 -9.50 -7.98
N LEU A 85 0.55 -9.75 -7.20
CA LEU A 85 0.49 -9.35 -5.79
C LEU A 85 1.61 -9.96 -4.95
N LEU A 86 1.98 -11.22 -5.20
CA LEU A 86 3.07 -11.85 -4.46
C LEU A 86 4.40 -11.14 -4.72
N VAL A 87 4.68 -10.81 -5.98
CA VAL A 87 5.92 -10.11 -6.38
C VAL A 87 5.95 -8.69 -5.82
N GLU A 88 4.86 -7.95 -5.97
CA GLU A 88 4.76 -6.57 -5.50
C GLU A 88 4.72 -6.46 -3.97
N ALA A 89 4.07 -7.40 -3.28
CA ALA A 89 4.08 -7.43 -1.82
C ALA A 89 5.48 -7.71 -1.26
N ASP A 90 6.22 -8.63 -1.88
CA ASP A 90 7.63 -8.90 -1.53
C ASP A 90 8.50 -7.66 -1.79
N TYR A 91 8.33 -7.00 -2.94
CA TYR A 91 9.01 -5.75 -3.25
C TYR A 91 8.73 -4.65 -2.21
N LEU A 92 7.49 -4.54 -1.73
CA LEU A 92 7.09 -3.54 -0.74
C LEU A 92 7.41 -3.97 0.71
N GLU A 93 7.95 -5.17 0.92
CA GLU A 93 8.22 -5.78 2.22
C GLU A 93 6.98 -5.80 3.14
N LEU A 94 5.85 -6.31 2.63
CA LEU A 94 4.53 -6.38 3.29
C LEU A 94 4.11 -7.78 3.77
#